data_AF-A0A1L3F0R2-F1
#
_entry.id   AF-A0A1L3F0R2-F1
#
_cell.length_a   1.000
_cell.length_b   1.000
_cell.length_c   1.000
_cell.angle_alpha   90.00
_cell.angle_beta   90.00
_cell.angle_gamma   90.00
#
_symmetry.space_group_name_H-M   'P 1'
#
loop_
_entity.id
_entity.type
_entity.pdbx_description
1 polymer ?
#
loop_
_entity_poly.entity_id
_entity_poly.type
_entity_poly.pdbx_seq_one_letter_code
_entity_poly.pdbx_strand_id
1 'polypeptide(L)'
;MTACDWPNLISFLSWLAPILSSFFPWPFLILVALFASPIRNALNTFVVGFASLPRAVTAINIAGMKINLDPAKAKALLSISSEVVSANFDRAVDREVERLKIWDKFEVVIKKALEPMIDQSVIAAKDQSPYRVTIHMPDTLQPEVLYQLIEYFPVASQSDARGRRKSIRFGAIGKAWRLQRSDYSPIVSTDREALIEDWGMTRAEAEQAGRGRQTFLAVIIRDSARIPLAIFYMDAMPPQLLGSRSATEISDTITKECVSSKLIESLVKVRTRMEEQVASPQLN
;
A
#
# COMPACT_ATOMS: atom_id res chain seq x y z
N MET A 1 -8.25 40.73 -28.25
CA MET A 1 -7.46 39.55 -28.64
C MET A 1 -6.18 40.05 -29.28
N THR A 2 -5.11 40.16 -28.51
CA THR A 2 -3.78 40.56 -28.98
C THR A 2 -3.06 39.29 -29.46
N ALA A 3 -2.61 39.29 -30.72
CA ALA A 3 -1.84 38.19 -31.28
C ALA A 3 -0.51 38.04 -30.51
N CYS A 4 -0.22 36.83 -30.04
CA CYS A 4 1.09 36.49 -29.50
C CYS A 4 2.09 36.39 -30.65
N ASP A 5 3.00 37.36 -30.74
CA ASP A 5 4.16 37.30 -31.61
C ASP A 5 5.07 36.15 -31.15
N TRP A 6 5.17 35.11 -31.98
CA TRP A 6 6.13 34.03 -31.76
C TRP A 6 7.55 34.58 -31.89
N PRO A 7 8.48 34.24 -30.97
CA PRO A 7 9.86 34.64 -31.09
C PRO A 7 10.45 34.09 -32.39
N ASN A 8 11.08 35.00 -33.14
CA ASN A 8 11.68 34.75 -34.44
C ASN A 8 12.62 33.53 -34.37
N LEU A 9 12.55 32.60 -35.33
CA LEU A 9 13.25 31.30 -35.29
C LEU A 9 14.77 31.42 -35.05
N ILE A 10 15.33 32.57 -35.43
CA ILE A 10 16.74 32.95 -35.24
C ILE A 10 17.10 33.14 -33.75
N SER A 11 16.21 33.67 -32.91
CA SER A 11 16.47 33.87 -31.47
C SER A 11 16.38 32.57 -30.68
N PHE A 12 15.56 31.61 -31.12
CA PHE A 12 15.53 30.27 -30.55
C PHE A 12 16.84 29.51 -30.85
N LEU A 13 17.32 29.58 -32.08
CA LEU A 13 18.57 28.92 -32.48
C LEU A 13 19.80 29.50 -31.78
N SER A 14 19.86 30.82 -31.55
CA SER A 14 20.98 31.44 -30.82
C SER A 14 20.98 31.09 -29.33
N TRP A 15 19.81 30.91 -28.72
CA TRP A 15 19.68 30.42 -27.35
C TRP A 15 20.11 28.95 -27.19
N LEU A 16 19.87 28.11 -28.20
CA LEU A 16 20.16 26.68 -28.15
C LEU A 16 21.62 26.33 -28.47
N ALA A 17 22.34 27.21 -29.16
CA ALA A 17 23.75 27.02 -29.53
C ALA A 17 24.71 26.71 -28.36
N PRO A 18 24.71 27.44 -27.22
CA PRO A 18 25.60 27.13 -26.10
C PRO A 18 25.27 25.79 -25.41
N ILE A 19 24.00 25.37 -25.45
CA ILE A 19 23.57 24.07 -24.92
C ILE A 19 24.13 22.96 -25.79
N LEU A 20 23.96 23.05 -27.11
CA LEU A 20 24.50 22.06 -28.05
C LEU A 20 26.04 21.99 -28.03
N SER A 21 26.72 23.12 -27.89
CA SER A 21 28.18 23.14 -27.75
C SER A 21 28.67 22.54 -26.43
N SER A 22 27.82 22.48 -25.39
CA SER A 22 28.17 21.80 -24.13
C SER A 22 28.04 20.27 -24.21
N PHE A 23 27.26 19.76 -25.17
CA PHE A 23 27.09 18.32 -25.43
C PHE A 23 28.07 17.76 -26.46
N PHE A 24 28.88 18.60 -27.11
CA PHE A 24 29.86 18.18 -28.11
C PHE A 24 31.25 18.72 -27.70
N PRO A 25 32.27 17.88 -27.42
CA PRO A 25 32.46 16.50 -27.89
C PRO A 25 32.48 15.43 -26.78
N TRP A 26 32.22 15.76 -25.51
CA TRP A 26 32.55 14.85 -24.39
C TRP A 26 31.78 13.52 -24.34
N PRO A 27 30.48 13.40 -24.69
CA PRO A 27 29.80 12.10 -24.74
C PRO A 27 30.33 11.23 -25.89
N PHE A 28 30.72 11.86 -27.00
CA PHE A 28 31.35 11.17 -28.13
C PHE A 28 32.76 10.71 -27.77
N LEU A 29 33.52 11.50 -27.02
CA LEU A 29 34.83 11.10 -26.49
C LEU A 29 34.73 9.94 -25.50
N ILE A 30 33.68 9.87 -24.67
CA ILE A 30 33.42 8.71 -23.79
C ILE A 30 33.11 7.46 -24.62
N LEU A 31 32.28 7.58 -25.67
CA LEU A 31 31.98 6.47 -26.57
C LEU A 31 33.23 6.01 -27.32
N VAL A 32 34.00 6.92 -27.90
CA VAL A 32 35.27 6.59 -28.57
C VAL A 32 36.27 5.97 -27.60
N ALA A 33 36.38 6.47 -26.37
CA ALA A 33 37.20 5.86 -25.33
C ALA A 33 36.73 4.45 -24.93
N LEU A 34 35.42 4.22 -24.81
CA LEU A 34 34.85 2.89 -24.53
C LEU A 34 35.07 1.90 -25.69
N PHE A 35 35.02 2.37 -26.94
CA PHE A 35 35.17 1.51 -28.12
C PHE A 35 36.62 1.30 -28.56
N ALA A 36 37.52 2.26 -28.32
CA ALA A 36 38.95 2.19 -28.66
C ALA A 36 39.83 1.65 -27.51
N SER A 37 39.31 1.57 -26.29
CA SER A 37 40.06 1.07 -25.13
C SER A 37 40.12 -0.47 -25.08
N PRO A 38 41.23 -1.05 -24.59
CA PRO A 38 41.33 -2.48 -24.27
C PRO A 38 40.29 -2.97 -23.23
N ILE A 39 39.54 -2.06 -22.60
CA ILE A 39 38.36 -2.35 -21.77
C ILE A 39 37.29 -3.14 -22.54
N ARG A 40 37.25 -3.07 -23.87
CA ARG A 40 36.31 -3.88 -24.68
C ARG A 40 36.50 -5.38 -24.48
N ASN A 41 37.74 -5.85 -24.24
CA ASN A 41 38.00 -7.25 -23.91
C ASN A 41 37.54 -7.60 -22.48
N ALA A 42 37.62 -6.65 -21.54
CA ALA A 42 37.10 -6.83 -20.18
C ALA A 42 35.55 -6.84 -20.17
N LEU A 43 34.90 -5.99 -20.97
CA LEU A 43 33.44 -5.96 -21.12
C LEU A 43 32.90 -7.19 -21.85
N ASN A 44 33.58 -7.68 -22.89
CA ASN A 44 33.20 -8.95 -23.53
C ASN A 44 33.40 -10.14 -22.59
N THR A 45 34.46 -10.15 -21.78
CA THR A 45 34.64 -11.18 -20.73
C THR A 45 33.56 -11.07 -19.65
N PHE A 46 33.13 -9.86 -19.29
CA PHE A 46 32.07 -9.63 -18.32
C PHE A 46 30.69 -10.05 -18.85
N VAL A 47 30.36 -9.74 -20.11
CA VAL A 47 29.09 -10.11 -20.74
C VAL A 47 29.02 -11.61 -21.05
N VAL A 48 30.13 -12.23 -21.48
CA VAL A 48 30.21 -13.70 -21.64
C VAL A 48 30.21 -14.40 -20.28
N GLY A 49 30.79 -13.80 -19.24
CA GLY A 49 30.70 -14.25 -17.85
C GLY A 49 29.29 -14.15 -17.27
N PHE A 50 28.52 -13.10 -17.64
CA PHE A 50 27.13 -12.93 -17.22
C PHE A 50 26.16 -13.83 -17.99
N ALA A 51 26.45 -14.13 -19.26
CA ALA A 51 25.69 -15.07 -20.08
C ALA A 51 25.96 -16.55 -19.71
N SER A 52 27.09 -16.83 -19.06
CA SER A 52 27.47 -18.16 -18.56
C SER A 52 27.19 -18.37 -17.07
N LEU A 53 26.65 -17.37 -16.36
CA LEU A 53 26.04 -17.60 -15.04
C LEU A 53 24.86 -18.55 -15.23
N PRO A 54 24.90 -19.78 -14.68
CA PRO A 54 23.73 -20.63 -14.68
C PRO A 54 22.65 -19.88 -13.90
N ARG A 55 21.48 -19.67 -14.53
CA ARG A 55 20.22 -19.19 -13.93
C ARG A 55 19.67 -20.18 -12.91
N ALA A 56 20.51 -20.75 -12.07
CA ALA A 56 20.17 -21.73 -11.07
C ALA A 56 20.95 -21.37 -9.82
N VAL A 57 20.28 -20.67 -8.89
CA VAL A 57 20.71 -20.67 -7.49
C VAL A 57 20.45 -22.11 -7.00
N THR A 58 21.41 -23.00 -7.21
CA THR A 58 21.30 -24.46 -6.96
C THR A 58 21.72 -24.89 -5.56
N ALA A 59 22.12 -23.95 -4.70
CA ALA A 59 22.49 -24.27 -3.32
C ALA A 59 22.00 -23.17 -2.38
N ILE A 60 21.07 -23.53 -1.50
CA ILE A 60 20.72 -22.75 -0.31
C ILE A 60 21.45 -23.42 0.86
N ASN A 61 22.20 -22.64 1.62
CA ASN A 61 22.94 -23.13 2.77
C ASN A 61 22.01 -23.05 3.99
N ILE A 62 21.35 -24.16 4.31
CA ILE A 62 20.52 -24.27 5.52
C ILE A 62 21.28 -25.19 6.48
N ALA A 63 21.63 -24.67 7.67
CA ALA A 63 22.28 -25.42 8.73
C ALA A 63 23.59 -26.17 8.32
N GLY A 64 24.37 -25.61 7.39
CA GLY A 64 25.66 -26.17 6.98
C GLY A 64 25.59 -27.32 5.97
N MET A 65 24.39 -27.70 5.51
CA MET A 65 24.21 -28.69 4.43
C MET A 65 24.02 -27.99 3.08
N LYS A 66 24.92 -28.27 2.12
CA LYS A 66 24.73 -27.91 0.71
C LYS A 66 23.79 -28.92 0.07
N ILE A 67 22.52 -28.56 -0.07
CA ILE A 67 21.55 -29.39 -0.79
C ILE A 67 21.51 -28.90 -2.25
N ASN A 68 22.00 -29.73 -3.18
CA ASN A 68 21.78 -29.53 -4.61
C ASN A 68 20.30 -29.80 -4.90
N LEU A 69 19.50 -28.74 -4.98
CA LEU A 69 18.08 -28.85 -5.27
C LEU A 69 17.85 -28.69 -6.77
N ASP A 70 17.17 -29.69 -7.35
CA ASP A 70 16.43 -29.56 -8.61
C ASP A 70 15.59 -28.27 -8.56
N PRO A 71 15.62 -27.40 -9.59
CA PRO A 71 14.85 -26.15 -9.65
C PRO A 71 13.36 -26.31 -9.26
N ALA A 72 12.74 -27.44 -9.60
CA ALA A 72 11.36 -27.72 -9.21
C ALA A 72 11.21 -27.93 -7.69
N LYS A 73 12.16 -28.63 -7.07
CA LYS A 73 12.21 -28.85 -5.62
C LYS A 73 12.61 -27.58 -4.86
N ALA A 74 13.53 -26.78 -5.40
CA ALA A 74 13.90 -25.48 -4.84
C ALA A 74 12.71 -24.52 -4.80
N LYS A 75 11.92 -24.46 -5.89
CA LYS A 75 10.70 -23.64 -5.94
C LYS A 75 9.65 -24.08 -4.91
N ALA A 76 9.43 -25.38 -4.77
CA ALA A 76 8.52 -25.93 -3.76
C ALA A 76 8.99 -25.66 -2.32
N LEU A 77 10.30 -25.78 -2.06
CA LEU A 77 10.87 -25.52 -0.74
C LEU A 77 10.81 -24.03 -0.39
N LEU A 78 11.05 -23.16 -1.37
CA LEU A 78 10.89 -21.72 -1.22
C LEU A 78 9.44 -21.32 -0.96
N SER A 79 8.46 -21.91 -1.68
CA SER A 79 7.05 -21.61 -1.43
C SER A 79 6.60 -22.06 -0.04
N ILE A 80 6.98 -23.27 0.39
CA ILE A 80 6.69 -23.76 1.74
C ILE A 80 7.34 -22.87 2.80
N SER A 81 8.62 -22.48 2.61
CA SER A 81 9.30 -21.59 3.55
C SER A 81 8.62 -20.21 3.63
N SER A 82 8.15 -19.67 2.50
CA SER A 82 7.45 -18.39 2.45
C SER A 82 6.08 -18.45 3.12
N GLU A 83 5.36 -19.56 2.94
CA GLU A 83 4.05 -19.79 3.58
C GLU A 83 4.21 -19.90 5.11
N VAL A 84 5.20 -20.67 5.58
CA VAL A 84 5.48 -20.82 7.01
C VAL A 84 5.90 -19.50 7.64
N VAL A 85 6.78 -18.73 6.98
CA VAL A 85 7.20 -17.40 7.45
C VAL A 85 6.01 -16.45 7.52
N SER A 86 5.16 -16.42 6.49
CA SER A 86 3.97 -15.55 6.47
C SER A 86 2.97 -15.95 7.55
N ALA A 87 2.73 -17.25 7.76
CA ALA A 87 1.84 -17.74 8.81
C ALA A 87 2.36 -17.42 10.21
N ASN A 88 3.67 -17.55 10.45
CA ASN A 88 4.27 -17.19 11.74
C ASN A 88 4.23 -15.68 11.98
N PHE A 89 4.47 -14.88 10.94
CA PHE A 89 4.29 -13.43 10.98
C PHE A 89 2.85 -13.06 11.35
N ASP A 90 1.86 -13.63 10.65
CA ASP A 90 0.43 -13.36 10.88
C ASP A 90 0.03 -13.73 12.32
N ARG A 91 0.46 -14.89 12.83
CA ARG A 91 0.21 -15.29 14.23
C ARG A 91 0.83 -14.32 15.24
N ALA A 92 2.04 -13.83 14.98
CA ALA A 92 2.73 -12.92 15.87
C ALA A 92 2.03 -11.55 15.92
N VAL A 93 1.54 -11.06 14.77
CA VAL A 93 0.73 -9.84 14.68
C VAL A 93 -0.61 -10.03 15.38
N ASP A 94 -1.32 -11.12 15.10
CA ASP A 94 -2.63 -11.39 15.69
C ASP A 94 -2.59 -11.47 17.22
N ARG A 95 -1.56 -12.15 17.76
CA ARG A 95 -1.34 -12.21 19.21
C ARG A 95 -1.15 -10.82 19.80
N GLU A 96 -0.44 -9.94 19.09
CA GLU A 96 -0.19 -8.58 19.55
C GLU A 96 -1.44 -7.70 19.48
N VAL A 97 -2.26 -7.85 18.42
CA VAL A 97 -3.57 -7.20 18.27
C VAL A 97 -4.51 -7.58 19.42
N GLU A 98 -4.56 -8.87 19.76
CA GLU A 98 -5.36 -9.39 20.88
C GLU A 98 -4.83 -8.89 22.22
N ARG A 99 -3.52 -9.05 22.48
CA ARG A 99 -2.87 -8.63 23.73
C ARG A 99 -3.08 -7.15 24.02
N LEU A 100 -3.05 -6.30 23.00
CA LEU A 100 -3.23 -4.85 23.11
C LEU A 100 -4.70 -4.40 23.08
N LYS A 101 -5.64 -5.34 22.90
CA LYS A 101 -7.08 -5.07 22.81
C LYS A 101 -7.40 -4.00 21.75
N ILE A 102 -6.81 -4.14 20.58
CA ILE A 102 -7.00 -3.18 19.47
C ILE A 102 -8.48 -3.08 19.09
N TRP A 103 -9.20 -4.21 19.08
CA TRP A 103 -10.62 -4.25 18.77
C TRP A 103 -11.45 -3.36 19.70
N ASP A 104 -11.30 -3.52 21.01
CA ASP A 104 -12.03 -2.73 22.02
C ASP A 104 -11.79 -1.22 21.83
N LYS A 105 -10.53 -0.84 21.57
CA LYS A 105 -10.14 0.56 21.33
C LYS A 105 -10.73 1.10 20.04
N PHE A 106 -10.72 0.30 18.99
CA PHE A 106 -11.29 0.64 17.69
C PHE A 106 -12.81 0.79 17.77
N GLU A 107 -13.50 -0.09 18.49
CA GLU A 107 -14.94 0.02 18.74
C GLU A 107 -15.29 1.32 19.49
N VAL A 108 -14.47 1.74 20.46
CA VAL A 108 -14.62 3.05 21.13
C VAL A 108 -14.51 4.19 20.12
N VAL A 109 -13.55 4.15 19.20
CA VAL A 109 -13.40 5.16 18.14
C VAL A 109 -14.64 5.21 17.25
N ILE A 110 -15.17 4.05 16.85
CA ILE A 110 -16.38 4.01 16.02
C ILE A 110 -17.55 4.63 16.76
N LYS A 111 -17.84 4.19 17.99
CA LYS A 111 -19.00 4.64 18.76
C LYS A 111 -18.95 6.12 19.13
N LYS A 112 -17.76 6.66 19.42
CA LYS A 112 -17.61 8.04 19.90
C LYS A 112 -17.30 9.05 18.80
N ALA A 113 -16.62 8.64 17.73
CA ALA A 113 -16.26 9.54 16.63
C ALA A 113 -17.12 9.30 15.40
N LEU A 114 -17.20 8.06 14.90
CA LEU A 114 -17.86 7.79 13.61
C LEU A 114 -19.38 7.81 13.71
N GLU A 115 -19.99 7.03 14.61
CA GLU A 115 -21.44 6.88 14.73
C GLU A 115 -22.19 8.21 14.92
N PRO A 116 -21.71 9.18 15.72
CA PRO A 116 -22.35 10.50 15.83
C PRO A 116 -22.33 11.31 14.53
N MET A 117 -21.45 10.98 13.58
CA MET A 117 -21.38 11.65 12.28
C MET A 117 -22.30 11.00 11.23
N ILE A 118 -22.85 9.81 11.50
CA ILE A 118 -23.69 9.10 10.54
C ILE A 118 -25.03 9.80 10.38
N ASP A 119 -25.38 10.12 9.14
CA ASP A 119 -26.69 10.65 8.78
C ASP A 119 -27.72 9.52 8.83
N GLN A 120 -28.57 9.52 9.86
CA GLN A 120 -29.60 8.50 10.05
C GLN A 120 -30.72 8.60 9.00
N SER A 121 -30.85 9.73 8.29
CA SER A 121 -31.90 9.91 7.28
C SER A 121 -31.66 9.10 6.00
N VAL A 122 -30.41 8.69 5.73
CA VAL A 122 -30.05 7.92 4.54
C VAL A 122 -30.04 6.40 4.76
N ILE A 123 -30.40 5.94 5.95
CA ILE A 123 -30.40 4.52 6.32
C ILE A 123 -31.82 3.95 6.18
N ALA A 124 -32.04 3.15 5.13
CA ALA A 124 -33.36 2.61 4.79
C ALA A 124 -33.83 1.44 5.67
N ALA A 125 -32.92 0.66 6.27
CA ALA A 125 -33.25 -0.54 7.05
C ALA A 125 -32.50 -0.53 8.39
N LYS A 126 -33.23 -0.80 9.50
CA LYS A 126 -32.66 -0.79 10.86
C LYS A 126 -31.91 -2.07 11.22
N ASP A 127 -32.11 -3.14 10.47
CA ASP A 127 -31.71 -4.50 10.88
C ASP A 127 -30.32 -4.93 10.39
N GLN A 128 -29.67 -4.13 9.54
CA GLN A 128 -28.30 -4.37 9.08
C GLN A 128 -27.50 -3.07 9.11
N SER A 129 -26.24 -3.15 9.55
CA SER A 129 -25.34 -2.00 9.50
C SER A 129 -25.11 -1.58 8.04
N PRO A 130 -25.44 -0.33 7.67
CA PRO A 130 -25.32 0.14 6.29
C PRO A 130 -23.85 0.35 5.90
N TYR A 131 -22.95 0.34 6.87
CA TYR A 131 -21.52 0.51 6.71
C TYR A 131 -20.73 -0.61 7.36
N ARG A 132 -19.46 -0.70 6.97
CA ARG A 132 -18.47 -1.51 7.66
C ARG A 132 -17.15 -0.76 7.76
N VAL A 133 -16.39 -1.03 8.80
CA VAL A 133 -15.15 -0.31 9.11
C VAL A 133 -14.04 -1.27 9.48
N THR A 134 -12.81 -1.00 9.05
CA THR A 134 -11.62 -1.77 9.41
C THR A 134 -10.39 -0.87 9.53
N ILE A 135 -9.27 -1.42 10.02
CA ILE A 135 -7.94 -0.80 9.95
C ILE A 135 -7.07 -1.59 8.98
N HIS A 136 -6.38 -0.87 8.09
CA HIS A 136 -5.29 -1.39 7.28
C HIS A 136 -3.95 -0.83 7.76
N MET A 137 -2.90 -1.63 7.73
CA MET A 137 -1.54 -1.26 8.13
C MET A 137 -0.55 -1.68 7.03
N PRO A 138 0.53 -0.94 6.76
CA PRO A 138 1.57 -1.40 5.85
C PRO A 138 2.15 -2.73 6.32
N ASP A 139 2.25 -3.69 5.42
CA ASP A 139 2.88 -4.98 5.73
C ASP A 139 4.40 -4.83 5.67
N THR A 140 5.08 -5.07 6.79
CA THR A 140 6.55 -4.98 6.85
C THR A 140 7.23 -6.13 6.14
N LEU A 141 6.56 -7.28 6.00
CA LEU A 141 7.05 -8.43 5.25
C LEU A 141 6.89 -8.21 3.74
N GLN A 142 5.86 -7.46 3.33
CA GLN A 142 5.54 -7.17 1.93
C GLN A 142 5.24 -5.67 1.73
N PRO A 143 6.25 -4.81 1.49
CA PRO A 143 6.08 -3.35 1.49
C PRO A 143 5.06 -2.79 0.48
N GLU A 144 4.73 -3.56 -0.56
CA GLU A 144 3.77 -3.20 -1.61
C GLU A 144 2.31 -3.55 -1.25
N VAL A 145 2.04 -4.02 -0.03
CA VAL A 145 0.70 -4.38 0.42
C VAL A 145 0.33 -3.74 1.77
N LEU A 146 -0.98 -3.58 1.95
CA LEU A 146 -1.66 -3.18 3.15
C LEU A 146 -2.31 -4.42 3.78
N TYR A 147 -1.86 -4.77 4.97
CA TYR A 147 -2.39 -5.82 5.82
C TYR A 147 -3.66 -5.33 6.52
N GLN A 148 -4.77 -6.06 6.39
CA GLN A 148 -6.00 -5.78 7.12
C GLN A 148 -5.88 -6.25 8.58
N LEU A 149 -5.62 -5.32 9.48
CA LEU A 149 -5.23 -5.60 10.87
C LEU A 149 -6.37 -6.18 11.72
N ILE A 150 -7.61 -5.79 11.43
CA ILE A 150 -8.79 -6.22 12.16
C ILE A 150 -9.90 -6.60 11.18
N GLU A 151 -10.92 -7.32 11.65
CA GLU A 151 -12.10 -7.58 10.84
C GLU A 151 -12.95 -6.33 10.63
N TYR A 152 -13.92 -6.44 9.71
CA TYR A 152 -14.87 -5.38 9.47
C TYR A 152 -15.91 -5.29 10.60
N PHE A 153 -15.87 -4.23 11.41
CA PHE A 153 -16.97 -3.89 12.32
C PHE A 153 -18.24 -3.56 11.50
N PRO A 154 -19.47 -3.93 11.97
CA PRO A 154 -19.79 -4.56 13.26
C PRO A 154 -19.75 -6.09 13.26
N VAL A 155 -19.25 -6.74 12.20
CA VAL A 155 -19.10 -8.19 12.21
C VAL A 155 -18.02 -8.55 13.24
N ALA A 156 -18.41 -9.28 14.27
CA ALA A 156 -17.50 -9.71 15.33
C ALA A 156 -16.41 -10.65 14.80
N SER A 157 -15.29 -10.69 15.55
CA SER A 157 -14.01 -11.43 15.46
C SER A 157 -14.06 -12.95 15.13
N GLN A 158 -15.11 -13.47 14.50
CA GLN A 158 -15.31 -14.88 14.20
C GLN A 158 -15.26 -15.19 12.70
N SER A 159 -14.95 -14.22 11.83
CA SER A 159 -14.70 -14.50 10.42
C SER A 159 -13.20 -14.59 10.18
N ASP A 160 -12.72 -15.64 9.50
CA ASP A 160 -11.31 -15.77 9.08
C ASP A 160 -10.87 -14.72 8.02
N ALA A 161 -11.50 -13.55 7.99
CA ALA A 161 -11.35 -12.52 6.98
C ALA A 161 -10.38 -11.38 7.37
N ARG A 162 -9.83 -11.35 8.59
CA ARG A 162 -8.65 -10.51 8.91
C ARG A 162 -7.38 -11.11 8.35
N GLY A 163 -6.31 -10.32 8.26
CA GLY A 163 -5.04 -10.74 7.66
C GLY A 163 -5.01 -10.75 6.13
N ARG A 164 -6.11 -10.33 5.48
CA ARG A 164 -6.12 -10.09 4.04
C ARG A 164 -5.12 -9.00 3.67
N ARG A 165 -4.35 -9.27 2.62
CA ARG A 165 -3.40 -8.31 2.04
C ARG A 165 -4.02 -7.69 0.79
N LYS A 166 -3.95 -6.36 0.70
CA LYS A 166 -4.39 -5.58 -0.45
C LYS A 166 -3.22 -4.80 -1.00
N SER A 167 -3.05 -4.71 -2.32
CA SER A 167 -1.96 -3.89 -2.86
C SER A 167 -2.10 -2.43 -2.41
N ILE A 168 -0.99 -1.73 -2.19
CA ILE A 168 -1.00 -0.27 -2.00
C ILE A 168 -1.56 0.49 -3.21
N ARG A 169 -1.75 -0.20 -4.35
CA ARG A 169 -2.40 0.34 -5.55
C ARG A 169 -3.93 0.35 -5.45
N PHE A 170 -4.50 -0.44 -4.53
CA PHE A 170 -5.92 -0.78 -4.50
C PHE A 170 -6.82 0.33 -3.94
N GLY A 171 -7.73 0.85 -4.76
CA GLY A 171 -8.92 1.58 -4.33
C GLY A 171 -8.67 2.81 -3.46
N ALA A 172 -9.66 3.13 -2.62
CA ALA A 172 -9.62 4.28 -1.72
C ALA A 172 -8.44 4.21 -0.73
N ILE A 173 -8.19 3.03 -0.15
CA ILE A 173 -7.10 2.84 0.83
C ILE A 173 -5.73 3.05 0.19
N GLY A 174 -5.51 2.51 -1.00
CA GLY A 174 -4.25 2.66 -1.72
C GLY A 174 -4.04 4.10 -2.18
N LYS A 175 -5.09 4.75 -2.69
CA LYS A 175 -5.05 6.16 -3.09
C LYS A 175 -4.70 7.06 -1.90
N ALA A 176 -5.38 6.90 -0.77
CA ALA A 176 -5.09 7.65 0.46
C ALA A 176 -3.65 7.41 0.94
N TRP A 177 -3.18 6.17 0.89
CA TRP A 177 -1.81 5.82 1.27
C TRP A 177 -0.77 6.51 0.38
N ARG A 178 -0.88 6.40 -0.94
CA ARG A 178 0.09 7.00 -1.88
C ARG A 178 0.10 8.52 -1.80
N LEU A 179 -1.08 9.13 -1.64
CA LEU A 179 -1.22 10.58 -1.51
C LEU A 179 -0.89 11.10 -0.10
N GLN A 180 -0.73 10.19 0.87
CA GLN A 180 -0.45 10.54 2.25
C GLN A 180 -1.49 11.51 2.87
N ARG A 181 -2.74 11.38 2.44
CA ARG A 181 -3.85 12.24 2.88
C ARG A 181 -5.12 11.43 3.08
N SER A 182 -5.91 11.84 4.06
CA SER A 182 -7.26 11.32 4.25
C SER A 182 -8.16 11.72 3.07
N ASP A 183 -9.08 10.84 2.69
CA ASP A 183 -10.03 11.07 1.60
C ASP A 183 -11.44 10.61 2.02
N TYR A 184 -12.45 11.37 1.63
CA TYR A 184 -13.86 11.04 1.82
C TYR A 184 -14.56 11.19 0.48
N SER A 185 -15.12 10.10 -0.01
CA SER A 185 -15.85 10.03 -1.26
C SER A 185 -17.30 9.72 -0.96
N PRO A 186 -18.15 10.75 -0.88
CA PRO A 186 -19.56 10.60 -0.51
C PRO A 186 -20.39 9.91 -1.59
N ILE A 187 -19.92 9.91 -2.84
CA ILE A 187 -20.57 9.25 -3.96
C ILE A 187 -19.47 8.53 -4.75
N VAL A 188 -19.51 7.21 -4.68
CA VAL A 188 -18.64 6.32 -5.45
C VAL A 188 -19.46 5.72 -6.57
N SER A 189 -18.91 5.75 -7.78
CA SER A 189 -19.54 5.13 -8.94
C SER A 189 -19.72 3.63 -8.69
N THR A 190 -20.90 3.12 -9.02
CA THR A 190 -21.16 1.68 -9.10
C THR A 190 -20.83 1.12 -10.48
N ASP A 191 -20.51 2.00 -11.44
CA ASP A 191 -20.03 1.60 -12.76
C ASP A 191 -18.65 0.95 -12.66
N ARG A 192 -18.53 -0.23 -13.27
CA ARG A 192 -17.35 -1.06 -13.17
C ARG A 192 -16.14 -0.44 -13.87
N GLU A 193 -16.35 0.17 -15.04
CA GLU A 193 -15.23 0.76 -15.81
C GLU A 193 -14.68 1.98 -15.07
N ALA A 194 -15.55 2.84 -14.53
CA ALA A 194 -15.14 3.95 -13.66
C ALA A 194 -14.36 3.48 -12.42
N LEU A 195 -14.76 2.35 -11.80
CA LEU A 195 -14.02 1.76 -10.67
C LEU A 195 -12.63 1.23 -11.07
N ILE A 196 -12.47 0.74 -12.30
CA ILE A 196 -11.17 0.29 -12.79
C ILE A 196 -10.28 1.51 -13.10
N GLU A 197 -10.81 2.47 -13.85
CA GLU A 197 -10.07 3.64 -14.34
C GLU A 197 -9.69 4.60 -13.21
N ASP A 198 -10.65 4.99 -12.37
CA ASP A 198 -10.45 6.04 -11.37
C ASP A 198 -9.89 5.49 -10.04
N TRP A 199 -10.14 4.22 -9.74
CA TRP A 199 -9.80 3.61 -8.46
C TRP A 199 -8.75 2.50 -8.54
N GLY A 200 -8.29 2.17 -9.76
CA GLY A 200 -7.24 1.16 -9.97
C GLY A 200 -7.64 -0.22 -9.48
N MET A 201 -8.94 -0.53 -9.51
CA MET A 201 -9.45 -1.84 -9.12
C MET A 201 -9.25 -2.85 -10.26
N THR A 202 -9.03 -4.12 -9.92
CA THR A 202 -9.16 -5.20 -10.91
C THR A 202 -10.64 -5.40 -11.27
N ARG A 203 -10.92 -6.07 -12.39
CA ARG A 203 -12.31 -6.39 -12.80
C ARG A 203 -13.09 -7.11 -11.70
N ALA A 204 -12.49 -8.10 -11.05
CA ALA A 204 -13.12 -8.86 -9.97
C ALA A 204 -13.41 -7.98 -8.74
N GLU A 205 -12.51 -7.05 -8.43
CA GLU A 205 -12.70 -6.12 -7.31
C GLU A 205 -13.75 -5.06 -7.62
N ALA A 206 -13.76 -4.52 -8.85
CA ALA A 206 -14.79 -3.59 -9.31
C ALA A 206 -16.17 -4.26 -9.33
N GLU A 207 -16.26 -5.54 -9.71
CA GLU A 207 -17.51 -6.32 -9.62
C GLU A 207 -17.96 -6.53 -8.17
N GLN A 208 -17.03 -6.64 -7.22
CA GLN A 208 -17.36 -6.77 -5.80
C GLN A 208 -17.74 -5.43 -5.16
N ALA A 209 -17.04 -4.35 -5.51
CA ALA A 209 -17.31 -2.99 -5.04
C ALA A 209 -18.60 -2.42 -5.65
N GLY A 210 -18.87 -2.73 -6.92
CA GLY A 210 -20.09 -2.42 -7.65
C GLY A 210 -21.36 -3.09 -7.09
N ARG A 211 -21.24 -3.94 -6.06
CA ARG A 211 -22.39 -4.51 -5.30
C ARG A 211 -23.08 -3.49 -4.39
N GLY A 212 -23.10 -2.22 -4.79
CA GLY A 212 -23.89 -1.17 -4.16
C GLY A 212 -23.20 -0.38 -3.05
N ARG A 213 -21.87 -0.46 -2.88
CA ARG A 213 -21.16 0.42 -1.94
C ARG A 213 -20.92 1.79 -2.59
N GLN A 214 -21.50 2.84 -2.04
CA GLN A 214 -21.52 4.18 -2.64
C GLN A 214 -20.84 5.27 -1.81
N THR A 215 -20.39 4.96 -0.59
CA THR A 215 -19.61 5.89 0.24
C THR A 215 -18.32 5.23 0.69
N PHE A 216 -17.16 5.86 0.44
CA PHE A 216 -15.86 5.44 0.96
C PHE A 216 -15.23 6.52 1.82
N LEU A 217 -14.55 6.10 2.89
CA LEU A 217 -13.73 6.95 3.74
C LEU A 217 -12.40 6.23 4.01
N ALA A 218 -11.29 6.92 3.81
CA ALA A 218 -9.97 6.46 4.19
C ALA A 218 -9.27 7.57 4.99
N VAL A 219 -9.07 7.34 6.29
CA VAL A 219 -8.39 8.28 7.19
C VAL A 219 -6.99 7.77 7.51
N ILE A 220 -5.98 8.58 7.19
CA ILE A 220 -4.58 8.25 7.50
C ILE A 220 -4.32 8.52 8.97
N ILE A 221 -4.08 7.45 9.73
CA ILE A 221 -3.64 7.53 11.13
C ILE A 221 -2.13 7.70 11.13
N ARG A 222 -1.65 8.71 11.85
CA ARG A 222 -0.22 9.04 12.00
C ARG A 222 0.23 8.85 13.44
N ASP A 223 1.50 8.55 13.63
CA ASP A 223 2.12 8.57 14.94
C ASP A 223 2.45 10.01 15.40
N SER A 224 3.09 10.14 16.56
CA SER A 224 3.51 11.44 17.11
C SER A 224 4.55 12.16 16.25
N ALA A 225 5.33 11.43 15.45
CA ALA A 225 6.30 11.98 14.50
C ALA A 225 5.64 12.35 13.15
N ARG A 226 4.31 12.28 13.06
CA ARG A 226 3.51 12.48 11.84
C ARG A 226 3.81 11.45 10.76
N ILE A 227 4.42 10.32 11.10
CA ILE A 227 4.68 9.23 10.16
C ILE A 227 3.36 8.44 9.98
N PRO A 228 2.96 8.12 8.74
CA PRO A 228 1.79 7.30 8.47
C PRO A 228 1.95 5.92 9.09
N LEU A 229 0.95 5.50 9.85
CA LEU A 229 0.97 4.27 10.62
C LEU A 229 -0.07 3.27 10.10
N ALA A 230 -1.29 3.74 9.87
CA ALA A 230 -2.41 2.89 9.46
C ALA A 230 -3.47 3.71 8.71
N ILE A 231 -4.48 3.02 8.19
CA ILE A 231 -5.63 3.60 7.50
C ILE A 231 -6.88 3.10 8.19
N PHE A 232 -7.66 4.00 8.78
CA PHE A 232 -9.03 3.73 9.16
C PHE A 232 -9.88 3.79 7.90
N TYR A 233 -10.47 2.66 7.52
CA TYR A 233 -11.24 2.55 6.29
C TYR A 233 -12.69 2.22 6.60
N MET A 234 -13.61 2.92 5.93
CA MET A 234 -15.03 2.62 5.94
C MET A 234 -15.54 2.55 4.50
N ASP A 235 -16.41 1.57 4.24
CA ASP A 235 -17.33 1.62 3.12
C ASP A 235 -18.78 1.47 3.56
N ALA A 236 -19.69 2.06 2.80
CA ALA A 236 -21.11 1.99 3.07
C ALA A 236 -21.93 1.83 1.80
N MET A 237 -23.08 1.16 1.94
CA MET A 237 -24.08 1.03 0.88
C MET A 237 -24.66 2.39 0.49
N PRO A 238 -25.27 3.17 1.40
CA PRO A 238 -25.88 4.44 1.02
C PRO A 238 -24.81 5.47 0.59
N PRO A 239 -25.14 6.33 -0.37
CA PRO A 239 -24.34 7.52 -0.67
C PRO A 239 -24.47 8.53 0.46
N GLN A 240 -23.48 9.40 0.61
CA GLN A 240 -23.46 10.54 1.52
C GLN A 240 -23.69 10.16 3.00
N LEU A 241 -23.22 8.98 3.44
CA LEU A 241 -23.47 8.50 4.80
C LEU A 241 -23.02 9.48 5.90
N LEU A 242 -21.98 10.28 5.65
CA LEU A 242 -21.45 11.25 6.60
C LEU A 242 -21.89 12.69 6.30
N GLY A 243 -22.91 12.85 5.45
CA GLY A 243 -23.45 14.14 5.03
C GLY A 243 -22.46 14.98 4.24
N SER A 244 -22.55 16.31 4.39
CA SER A 244 -21.73 17.32 3.72
C SER A 244 -20.38 17.61 4.40
N ARG A 245 -19.95 16.76 5.34
CA ARG A 245 -18.70 16.97 6.09
C ARG A 245 -17.48 16.84 5.19
N SER A 246 -16.44 17.60 5.51
CA SER A 246 -15.16 17.52 4.78
C SER A 246 -14.33 16.31 5.25
N ALA A 247 -13.46 15.79 4.39
CA ALA A 247 -12.53 14.73 4.75
C ALA A 247 -11.65 15.12 5.97
N THR A 248 -11.25 16.40 6.06
CA THR A 248 -10.46 16.94 7.18
C THR A 248 -11.22 16.87 8.49
N GLU A 249 -12.45 17.37 8.54
CA GLU A 249 -13.31 17.36 9.74
C GLU A 249 -13.53 15.94 10.27
N ILE A 250 -13.84 15.01 9.36
CA ILE A 250 -14.02 13.59 9.69
C ILE A 250 -12.71 13.01 10.24
N SER A 251 -11.59 13.28 9.55
CA SER A 251 -10.28 12.75 9.93
C SER A 251 -9.77 13.29 11.27
N ASP A 252 -10.01 14.56 11.57
CA ASP A 252 -9.61 15.19 12.82
C ASP A 252 -10.39 14.59 14.00
N THR A 253 -11.71 14.40 13.81
CA THR A 253 -12.57 13.79 14.83
C THR A 253 -12.17 12.35 15.12
N ILE A 254 -11.94 11.54 14.09
CA ILE A 254 -11.47 10.15 14.25
C ILE A 254 -10.09 10.12 14.90
N THR A 255 -9.14 10.94 14.43
CA THR A 255 -7.77 10.95 14.95
C THR A 255 -7.73 11.37 16.41
N LYS A 256 -8.53 12.36 16.81
CA LYS A 256 -8.66 12.79 18.21
C LYS A 256 -9.14 11.66 19.12
N GLU A 257 -10.10 10.86 18.67
CA GLU A 257 -10.58 9.72 19.44
C GLU A 257 -9.57 8.55 19.41
N CYS A 258 -8.84 8.34 18.32
CA CYS A 258 -7.74 7.38 18.26
C CYS A 258 -6.63 7.70 19.29
N VAL A 259 -6.34 8.98 19.54
CA VAL A 259 -5.44 9.42 20.61
C VAL A 259 -6.07 9.13 21.98
N SER A 260 -7.32 9.56 22.19
CA SER A 260 -8.01 9.46 23.49
C SER A 260 -8.21 8.01 23.96
N SER A 261 -8.50 7.09 23.04
CA SER A 261 -8.63 5.64 23.26
C SER A 261 -7.28 4.91 23.39
N LYS A 262 -6.17 5.62 23.18
CA LYS A 262 -4.81 5.06 23.07
C LYS A 262 -4.71 3.99 21.97
N LEU A 263 -5.46 4.13 20.90
CA LEU A 263 -5.38 3.25 19.72
C LEU A 263 -4.07 3.48 18.98
N ILE A 264 -3.66 4.73 18.77
CA ILE A 264 -2.40 5.07 18.08
C ILE A 264 -1.19 4.44 18.78
N GLU A 265 -1.10 4.57 20.11
CA GLU A 265 -0.03 3.95 20.90
C GLU A 265 0.04 2.43 20.70
N SER A 266 -1.13 1.79 20.59
CA SER A 266 -1.23 0.34 20.42
C SER A 266 -0.84 -0.07 19.00
N LEU A 267 -1.23 0.72 17.98
CA LEU A 267 -0.81 0.51 16.60
C LEU A 267 0.70 0.67 16.44
N VAL A 268 1.34 1.62 17.14
CA VAL A 268 2.81 1.76 17.11
C VAL A 268 3.47 0.48 17.62
N LYS A 269 2.99 -0.09 18.73
CA LYS A 269 3.50 -1.36 19.27
C LYS A 269 3.32 -2.53 18.30
N VAL A 270 2.18 -2.61 17.61
CA VAL A 270 1.96 -3.61 16.55
C VAL A 270 2.98 -3.45 15.42
N ARG A 271 3.21 -2.22 14.94
CA ARG A 271 4.21 -1.97 13.89
C ARG A 271 5.61 -2.36 14.33
N THR A 272 6.02 -1.97 15.53
CA THR A 272 7.32 -2.38 16.09
C THR A 272 7.42 -3.90 16.13
N ARG A 273 6.36 -4.59 16.54
CA ARG A 273 6.33 -6.06 16.54
C ARG A 273 6.45 -6.65 15.14
N MET A 274 5.78 -6.07 14.15
CA MET A 274 5.91 -6.46 12.74
C MET A 274 7.36 -6.28 12.25
N GLU A 275 8.02 -5.19 12.59
CA GLU A 275 9.42 -4.92 12.23
C GLU A 275 10.39 -5.91 12.91
N GLU A 276 10.17 -6.23 14.18
CA GLU A 276 10.92 -7.26 14.91
C GLU A 276 10.82 -8.65 14.27
N GLN A 277 9.62 -9.05 13.83
CA GLN A 277 9.42 -10.34 13.17
C GLN A 277 10.14 -10.45 11.83
N VAL A 278 10.24 -9.34 11.09
CA VAL A 278 11.02 -9.30 9.84
C VAL A 278 12.52 -9.35 10.13
N ALA A 279 12.99 -8.65 11.17
CA ALA A 279 14.40 -8.63 11.57
C ALA A 279 14.87 -9.96 12.18
N SER A 280 13.98 -10.71 12.83
CA SER A 280 14.29 -12.00 13.46
C SER A 280 13.14 -12.99 13.27
N PRO A 281 13.01 -13.59 12.06
CA PRO A 281 11.95 -14.53 11.76
C PRO A 281 12.04 -15.78 12.65
N GLN A 282 10.98 -16.06 13.41
CA GLN A 282 10.91 -17.31 14.18
C GLN A 282 10.47 -18.45 13.27
N LEU A 283 11.38 -19.41 13.05
CA LEU A 283 11.11 -20.68 12.40
C LEU A 283 10.77 -21.71 13.50
N ASN A 284 9.58 -21.61 14.08
CA ASN A 284 9.05 -22.64 14.98
C ASN A 284 8.29 -23.69 14.17
#